data_AF-A0A6V8Q7R5-F1
#
_entry.id   AF-A0A6V8Q7R5-F1
#
_cell.length_a   1.000
_cell.length_b   1.000
_cell.length_c   1.000
_cell.angle_alpha   90.00
_cell.angle_beta   90.00
_cell.angle_gamma   90.00
#
_symmetry.space_group_name_H-M   'P 1'
#
loop_
_entity.id
_entity.type
_entity.pdbx_description
1 polymer ?
#
loop_
_entity_poly.entity_id
_entity_poly.type
_entity_poly.pdbx_seq_one_letter_code
_entity_poly.pdbx_strand_id
1 'polypeptide(L)'
;MAIMEKYQEKAREVFGEVCIDKSLVQKMGFERNIPSYVAEWLIERHTPKGELDHEAKTKIIGFINDHLPSKRQREFLRNKLLNGESIIILDDFSVSIDLGSGRRNLKIPSLDIDNAYIEKHIVDNYPLLLCGGIWGAGKLIYHLKEEDLGKFGEKKVVGKERGEIWLTDFRPMQIGKIDIDYYCESRSHFTLDEWRSLLLNSVGYNSNAFSPSQQHLLLARLLPVVQNRINLIELSPKGTGKSWIYINLSNYIRMVSGGKVTPAVLFYNNETRISCRL
;
A
#
# COMPACT_ATOMS: atom_id res chain seq x y z
N MET A 1 -4.53 26.35 -18.96
CA MET A 1 -5.07 25.72 -17.72
C MET A 1 -6.25 24.88 -18.13
N ALA A 2 -6.28 23.59 -17.76
CA ALA A 2 -7.48 22.79 -17.99
C ALA A 2 -8.61 23.41 -17.16
N ILE A 3 -9.76 23.65 -17.79
CA ILE A 3 -10.94 24.17 -17.09
C ILE A 3 -11.37 23.09 -16.10
N MET A 4 -11.37 23.43 -14.81
CA MET A 4 -11.84 22.53 -13.77
C MET A 4 -13.35 22.36 -13.90
N GLU A 5 -13.82 21.12 -13.86
CA GLU A 5 -15.23 20.85 -14.06
C GLU A 5 -16.02 21.16 -12.79
N LYS A 6 -17.28 21.58 -12.95
CA LYS A 6 -18.14 21.99 -11.82
C LYS A 6 -18.24 20.94 -10.70
N TYR A 7 -18.26 19.63 -11.03
CA TYR A 7 -18.28 18.59 -10.00
C TYR A 7 -16.94 18.41 -9.29
N GLN A 8 -15.82 18.80 -9.90
CA GLN A 8 -14.49 18.73 -9.29
C GLN A 8 -14.32 19.83 -8.23
N GLU A 9 -14.82 21.04 -8.51
CA GLU A 9 -14.94 22.11 -7.52
C GLU A 9 -15.83 21.68 -6.35
N LYS A 10 -17.03 21.19 -6.66
CA LYS A 10 -17.95 20.64 -5.65
C LYS A 10 -17.31 19.52 -4.82
N ALA A 11 -16.54 18.62 -5.46
CA ALA A 11 -15.83 17.57 -4.75
C ALA A 11 -14.82 18.12 -3.75
N ARG A 12 -14.06 19.16 -4.12
CA ARG A 12 -13.14 19.83 -3.17
C ARG A 12 -13.87 20.47 -2.00
N GLU A 13 -15.02 21.09 -2.24
CA GLU A 13 -15.82 21.72 -1.19
C GLU A 13 -16.42 20.71 -0.22
N VAL A 14 -17.00 19.62 -0.74
CA VAL A 14 -17.69 18.60 0.07
C VAL A 14 -16.70 17.68 0.78
N PHE A 15 -15.64 17.25 0.08
CA PHE A 15 -14.69 16.27 0.60
C PHE A 15 -13.48 16.90 1.29
N GLY A 16 -13.19 18.18 1.05
CA GLY A 16 -12.07 18.88 1.69
C GLY A 16 -10.75 18.14 1.51
N GLU A 17 -10.09 17.83 2.62
CA GLU A 17 -8.75 17.22 2.67
C GLU A 17 -8.68 15.82 2.04
N VAL A 18 -9.78 15.04 2.02
CA VAL A 18 -9.76 13.71 1.40
C VAL A 18 -9.86 13.76 -0.13
N CYS A 19 -10.05 14.95 -0.72
CA CYS A 19 -10.10 15.15 -2.17
C CYS A 19 -8.73 15.49 -2.76
N ILE A 20 -8.09 14.50 -3.39
CA ILE A 20 -6.74 14.64 -3.94
C ILE A 20 -6.77 15.01 -5.44
N ASP A 21 -5.97 16.00 -5.85
CA ASP A 21 -5.75 16.33 -7.25
C ASP A 21 -4.77 15.34 -7.92
N LYS A 22 -5.34 14.35 -8.61
CA LYS A 22 -4.56 13.32 -9.32
C LYS A 22 -3.72 13.85 -10.49
N SER A 23 -4.00 15.07 -10.98
CA SER A 23 -3.14 15.69 -12.01
C SER A 23 -1.73 15.96 -11.48
N LEU A 24 -1.59 16.15 -10.16
CA LEU A 24 -0.30 16.32 -9.51
C LEU A 24 0.53 15.02 -9.53
N VAL A 25 -0.13 13.87 -9.35
CA VAL A 25 0.51 12.54 -9.45
C VAL A 25 1.10 12.34 -10.83
N GLN A 26 0.34 12.68 -11.88
CA GLN A 26 0.79 12.56 -13.27
C GLN A 26 1.95 13.52 -13.58
N LYS A 27 1.90 14.76 -13.07
CA LYS A 27 2.98 15.76 -13.24
C LYS A 27 4.27 15.37 -12.52
N MET A 28 4.18 14.58 -11.46
CA MET A 28 5.34 14.09 -10.71
C MET A 28 6.08 13.01 -11.50
N GLY A 29 5.33 12.11 -12.18
CA GLY A 29 5.92 11.12 -13.08
C GLY A 29 6.81 10.10 -12.35
N PHE A 30 6.33 9.55 -11.22
CA PHE A 30 7.08 8.59 -10.41
C PHE A 30 7.66 7.46 -11.27
N GLU A 31 8.99 7.34 -11.32
CA GLU A 31 9.70 6.31 -12.09
C GLU A 31 9.73 4.93 -11.40
N ARG A 32 9.38 4.88 -10.11
CA ARG A 32 9.39 3.66 -9.30
C ARG A 32 7.99 3.05 -9.24
N ASN A 33 7.93 1.72 -9.26
CA ASN A 33 6.68 0.96 -9.13
C ASN A 33 6.08 1.10 -7.72
N ILE A 34 5.45 2.25 -7.46
CA ILE A 34 4.62 2.48 -6.28
C ILE A 34 3.15 2.47 -6.69
N PRO A 35 2.25 1.91 -5.86
CA PRO A 35 0.81 2.02 -6.10
C PRO A 35 0.35 3.48 -6.16
N SER A 36 -0.63 3.79 -7.00
CA SER A 36 -1.11 5.18 -7.16
C SER A 36 -1.58 5.82 -5.85
N TYR A 37 -2.25 5.07 -4.97
CA TYR A 37 -2.71 5.61 -3.68
C TYR A 37 -1.54 5.99 -2.74
N VAL A 38 -0.38 5.33 -2.85
CA VAL A 38 0.84 5.70 -2.10
C VAL A 38 1.41 7.02 -2.65
N ALA A 39 1.44 7.14 -3.97
CA ALA A 39 1.87 8.37 -4.64
C ALA A 39 0.96 9.55 -4.29
N GLU A 40 -0.35 9.33 -4.24
CA GLU A 40 -1.36 10.32 -3.83
C GLU A 40 -1.11 10.80 -2.40
N TRP A 41 -0.91 9.88 -1.44
CA TRP A 41 -0.57 10.22 -0.06
C TRP A 41 0.73 11.03 0.07
N LEU A 42 1.76 10.68 -0.71
CA LEU A 42 3.04 11.38 -0.68
C LEU A 42 2.91 12.84 -1.13
N ILE A 43 2.06 13.09 -2.13
CA ILE A 43 1.78 14.44 -2.62
C ILE A 43 1.00 15.20 -1.57
N GLU A 44 -0.13 14.67 -1.11
CA GLU A 44 -0.98 15.30 -0.08
C GLU A 44 -0.16 15.78 1.13
N ARG A 45 0.71 14.91 1.67
CA ARG A 45 1.57 15.21 2.82
C ARG A 45 2.53 16.38 2.58
N HIS A 46 3.02 16.57 1.36
CA HIS A 46 4.03 17.58 1.03
C HIS A 46 3.45 18.79 0.30
N THR A 47 2.18 18.74 -0.12
CA THR A 47 1.45 19.84 -0.76
C THR A 47 0.15 20.17 0.00
N PRO A 48 0.20 20.55 1.29
CA PRO A 48 -1.00 20.87 2.07
C PRO A 48 -1.76 22.09 1.52
N LYS A 49 -1.11 22.94 0.72
CA LYS A 49 -1.74 24.08 0.03
C LYS A 49 -2.31 23.72 -1.36
N GLY A 50 -2.23 22.46 -1.78
CA GLY A 50 -2.70 22.00 -3.09
C GLY A 50 -1.82 22.43 -4.27
N GLU A 51 -0.68 23.06 -4.02
CA GLU A 51 0.26 23.50 -5.05
C GLU A 51 1.52 22.63 -5.06
N LEU A 52 1.85 22.09 -6.24
CA LEU A 52 3.07 21.32 -6.48
C LEU A 52 4.17 22.23 -7.03
N ASP A 53 4.75 23.05 -6.16
CA ASP A 53 5.89 23.89 -6.49
C ASP A 53 7.19 23.08 -6.64
N HIS A 54 8.27 23.74 -7.06
CA HIS A 54 9.56 23.07 -7.26
C HIS A 54 10.12 22.51 -5.94
N GLU A 55 9.91 23.19 -4.82
CA GLU A 55 10.41 22.78 -3.51
C GLU A 55 9.72 21.51 -3.02
N ALA A 56 8.39 21.45 -3.12
CA ALA A 56 7.58 20.28 -2.80
C ALA A 56 7.99 19.09 -3.66
N LYS A 57 8.21 19.28 -4.97
CA LYS A 57 8.74 18.21 -5.84
C LYS A 57 10.07 17.68 -5.35
N THR A 58 11.04 18.56 -5.07
CA THR A 58 12.35 18.16 -4.57
C THR A 58 12.24 17.40 -3.25
N LYS A 59 11.38 17.86 -2.32
CA LYS A 59 11.13 17.17 -1.04
C LYS A 59 10.55 15.76 -1.24
N ILE A 60 9.54 15.61 -2.09
CA ILE A 60 8.91 14.31 -2.36
C ILE A 60 9.94 13.35 -3.00
N ILE A 61 10.70 13.81 -4.00
CA ILE A 61 11.74 12.99 -4.66
C ILE A 61 12.82 12.58 -3.65
N GLY A 62 13.27 13.51 -2.80
CA GLY A 62 14.22 13.24 -1.73
C GLY A 62 13.69 12.17 -0.77
N PHE A 63 12.47 12.37 -0.25
CA PHE A 63 11.82 11.42 0.66
C PHE A 63 11.72 10.01 0.06
N ILE A 64 11.37 9.89 -1.23
CA ILE A 64 11.32 8.59 -1.91
C ILE A 64 12.70 7.98 -2.06
N ASN A 65 13.71 8.76 -2.43
CA ASN A 65 15.07 8.23 -2.59
C ASN A 65 15.67 7.77 -1.26
N ASP A 66 15.32 8.45 -0.17
CA ASP A 66 15.80 8.15 1.18
C ASP A 66 15.07 6.96 1.81
N HIS A 67 13.75 6.86 1.59
CA HIS A 67 12.91 5.91 2.31
C HIS A 67 12.34 4.77 1.47
N LEU A 68 12.24 4.87 0.14
CA LEU A 68 11.80 3.75 -0.70
C LEU A 68 13.02 2.94 -1.15
N PRO A 69 13.27 1.74 -0.59
CA PRO A 69 14.49 1.01 -0.91
C PRO A 69 14.45 0.48 -2.34
N SER A 70 15.55 0.61 -3.07
CA SER A 70 15.77 -0.19 -4.27
C SER A 70 16.31 -1.57 -3.90
N LYS A 71 16.09 -2.58 -4.75
CA LYS A 71 16.63 -3.94 -4.53
C LYS A 71 18.15 -3.96 -4.32
N ARG A 72 18.88 -2.99 -4.88
CA ARG A 72 20.34 -2.87 -4.75
C ARG A 72 20.78 -2.37 -3.38
N GLN A 73 19.93 -1.62 -2.67
CA GLN A 73 20.24 -1.05 -1.35
C GLN A 73 19.96 -2.03 -0.20
N ARG A 74 19.42 -3.23 -0.49
CA ARG A 74 18.99 -4.20 0.54
C ARG A 74 20.08 -4.52 1.56
N GLU A 75 21.25 -4.97 1.10
CA GLU A 75 22.34 -5.36 2.03
C GLU A 75 22.93 -4.16 2.77
N PHE A 76 22.90 -2.97 2.16
CA PHE A 76 23.31 -1.73 2.82
C PHE A 76 22.39 -1.39 4.01
N LEU A 77 21.07 -1.50 3.81
CA LEU A 77 20.10 -1.25 4.89
C LEU A 77 20.17 -2.32 5.99
N ARG A 78 20.39 -3.59 5.62
CA ARG A 78 20.65 -4.67 6.59
C ARG A 78 21.92 -4.41 7.40
N ASN A 79 22.98 -3.92 6.77
CA ASN A 79 24.22 -3.56 7.46
C ASN A 79 24.04 -2.38 8.42
N LYS A 80 23.27 -1.36 8.03
CA LYS A 80 22.89 -0.25 8.93
C LYS A 80 22.17 -0.75 10.18
N LEU A 81 21.16 -1.59 9.98
CA LEU A 81 20.45 -2.24 11.09
C LEU A 81 21.42 -3.02 11.98
N LEU A 82 22.28 -3.86 11.40
CA LEU A 82 23.27 -4.65 12.15
C LEU A 82 24.21 -3.76 12.99
N ASN A 83 24.58 -2.58 12.48
CA ASN A 83 25.39 -1.60 13.19
C ASN A 83 24.64 -0.84 14.30
N GLY A 84 23.36 -1.15 14.54
CA GLY A 84 22.52 -0.50 15.53
C GLY A 84 21.84 0.79 15.05
N GLU A 85 21.93 1.13 13.76
CA GLU A 85 21.22 2.29 13.23
C GLU A 85 19.73 1.99 13.08
N SER A 86 18.87 2.94 13.49
CA SER A 86 17.44 2.87 13.16
C SER A 86 17.21 3.38 11.73
N ILE A 87 16.44 2.64 10.93
CA ILE A 87 16.08 3.04 9.57
C ILE A 87 14.57 3.26 9.45
N ILE A 88 14.16 4.15 8.55
CA ILE A 88 12.76 4.33 8.16
C ILE A 88 12.64 3.97 6.70
N ILE A 89 11.76 3.02 6.37
CA ILE A 89 11.52 2.60 5.00
C ILE A 89 10.03 2.63 4.64
N LEU A 90 9.75 2.83 3.36
CA LEU A 90 8.42 2.68 2.77
C LEU A 90 8.30 1.26 2.21
N ASP A 91 7.34 0.50 2.69
CA ASP A 91 7.15 -0.89 2.28
C ASP A 91 5.70 -1.34 2.47
N ASP A 92 5.37 -2.49 1.89
CA ASP A 92 4.10 -3.21 2.08
C ASP A 92 4.23 -4.20 3.25
N PHE A 93 4.08 -3.68 4.47
CA PHE A 93 4.24 -4.48 5.68
C PHE A 93 3.04 -5.39 5.90
N SER A 94 3.28 -6.66 6.19
CA SER A 94 2.21 -7.62 6.55
C SER A 94 2.63 -8.46 7.74
N VAL A 95 1.65 -8.93 8.50
CA VAL A 95 1.88 -9.72 9.72
C VAL A 95 1.19 -11.08 9.57
N SER A 96 1.92 -12.14 9.91
CA SER A 96 1.37 -13.48 10.07
C SER A 96 1.52 -13.94 11.51
N ILE A 97 0.57 -14.75 11.99
CA ILE A 97 0.59 -15.28 13.35
C ILE A 97 1.06 -16.73 13.29
N ASP A 98 2.12 -17.03 14.03
CA ASP A 98 2.56 -18.40 14.30
C ASP A 98 2.11 -18.80 15.72
N LEU A 99 1.04 -19.58 15.79
CA LEU A 99 0.50 -20.09 17.05
C LEU A 99 1.42 -21.13 17.71
N GLY A 100 2.28 -21.80 16.94
CA GLY A 100 3.23 -22.79 17.48
C GLY A 100 4.33 -22.14 18.29
N SER A 101 4.89 -21.02 17.79
CA SER A 101 5.87 -20.23 18.53
C SER A 101 5.25 -19.12 19.40
N GLY A 102 3.95 -18.83 19.22
CA GLY A 102 3.25 -17.74 19.90
C GLY A 102 3.66 -16.35 19.42
N ARG A 103 4.15 -16.23 18.17
CA ARG A 103 4.79 -15.01 17.65
C ARG A 103 4.02 -14.37 16.51
N ARG A 104 4.24 -13.06 16.37
CA ARG A 104 3.79 -12.25 15.23
C ARG A 104 4.98 -12.04 14.32
N ASN A 105 4.94 -12.66 13.15
CA ASN A 105 6.00 -12.57 12.15
C ASN A 105 5.66 -11.43 11.20
N LEU A 106 6.47 -10.37 11.26
CA LEU A 106 6.43 -9.25 10.34
C LEU A 106 7.20 -9.60 9.06
N LYS A 107 6.55 -9.32 7.93
CA LYS A 107 7.13 -9.38 6.60
C LYS A 107 7.50 -7.99 6.12
N ILE A 108 8.72 -7.86 5.61
CA ILE A 108 9.33 -6.65 5.07
C ILE A 108 9.86 -6.97 3.67
N PRO A 109 9.01 -6.86 2.63
CA PRO A 109 9.35 -7.27 1.27
C PRO A 109 10.62 -6.64 0.69
N SER A 110 10.85 -5.35 0.91
CA SER A 110 12.03 -4.64 0.39
C SER A 110 13.34 -5.14 0.98
N LEU A 111 13.29 -5.68 2.21
CA LEU A 111 14.43 -6.29 2.88
C LEU A 111 14.51 -7.80 2.71
N ASP A 112 13.53 -8.45 2.08
CA ASP A 112 13.45 -9.91 1.94
C ASP A 112 13.51 -10.61 3.32
N ILE A 113 12.68 -10.13 4.25
CA ILE A 113 12.57 -10.63 5.63
C ILE A 113 11.12 -11.00 5.89
N ASP A 114 10.87 -12.18 6.44
CA ASP A 114 9.53 -12.74 6.72
C ASP A 114 9.31 -13.10 8.19
N ASN A 115 10.34 -12.94 9.03
CA ASN A 115 10.39 -13.36 10.42
C ASN A 115 10.84 -12.23 11.37
N ALA A 116 10.64 -10.97 10.97
CA ALA A 116 10.87 -9.83 11.85
C ALA A 116 9.79 -9.75 12.95
N TYR A 117 10.04 -8.92 13.95
CA TYR A 117 9.12 -8.69 15.06
C TYR A 117 8.38 -7.38 14.88
N ILE A 118 7.22 -7.29 15.53
CA ILE A 118 6.37 -6.10 15.54
C ILE A 118 5.83 -5.88 16.95
N GLU A 119 5.85 -4.63 17.40
CA GLU A 119 5.26 -4.29 18.69
C GLU A 119 3.76 -4.52 18.72
N LYS A 120 3.26 -4.95 19.88
CA LYS A 120 1.85 -5.35 20.01
C LYS A 120 0.88 -4.23 19.66
N HIS A 121 1.18 -3.02 20.14
CA HIS A 121 0.33 -1.85 19.97
C HIS A 121 0.14 -1.46 18.49
N ILE A 122 1.14 -1.70 17.63
CA ILE A 122 1.05 -1.39 16.19
C ILE A 122 -0.01 -2.29 15.53
N VAL A 123 0.00 -3.58 15.84
CA VAL A 123 -0.99 -4.52 15.29
C VAL A 123 -2.39 -4.21 15.80
N ASP A 124 -2.50 -3.86 17.09
CA ASP A 124 -3.78 -3.55 17.71
C ASP A 124 -4.39 -2.26 17.11
N ASN A 125 -3.57 -1.27 16.79
CA ASN A 125 -3.98 -0.02 16.12
C ASN A 125 -4.26 -0.20 14.61
N TYR A 126 -3.55 -1.12 13.95
CA TYR A 126 -3.63 -1.34 12.51
C TYR A 126 -3.90 -2.82 12.18
N PRO A 127 -5.11 -3.34 12.49
CA PRO A 127 -5.44 -4.76 12.34
C PRO A 127 -5.37 -5.25 10.89
N LEU A 128 -5.48 -4.34 9.93
CA LEU A 128 -5.35 -4.60 8.50
C LEU A 128 -3.95 -5.16 8.11
N LEU A 129 -2.92 -4.99 8.95
CA LEU A 129 -1.62 -5.65 8.79
C LEU A 129 -1.75 -7.19 8.77
N LEU A 130 -2.76 -7.74 9.45
CA LEU A 130 -3.08 -9.17 9.48
C LEU A 130 -3.88 -9.64 8.25
N CYS A 131 -4.43 -8.71 7.46
CA CYS A 131 -5.39 -8.99 6.39
C CYS A 131 -4.77 -8.90 4.99
N GLY A 132 -3.45 -8.95 4.85
CA GLY A 132 -2.76 -8.92 3.55
C GLY A 132 -1.67 -7.88 3.42
N GLY A 133 -1.64 -6.91 4.35
CA GLY A 133 -0.59 -5.91 4.46
C GLY A 133 -1.08 -4.48 4.22
N ILE A 134 -0.27 -3.53 4.68
CA ILE A 134 -0.52 -2.09 4.56
C ILE A 134 0.77 -1.44 4.10
N TRP A 135 0.66 -0.62 3.05
CA TRP A 135 1.75 0.28 2.68
C TRP A 135 1.90 1.38 3.72
N GLY A 136 3.11 1.58 4.21
CA GLY A 136 3.39 2.62 5.18
C GLY A 136 4.87 2.91 5.36
N ALA A 137 5.14 3.96 6.14
CA ALA A 137 6.49 4.25 6.63
C ALA A 137 6.72 3.48 7.94
N GLY A 138 7.64 2.52 7.92
CA GLY A 138 7.99 1.70 9.07
C GLY A 138 9.37 2.04 9.62
N LYS A 139 9.48 2.28 10.92
CA LYS A 139 10.76 2.45 11.62
C LYS A 139 11.24 1.09 12.12
N LEU A 140 12.40 0.67 11.63
CA LEU A 140 13.03 -0.60 11.96
C LEU A 140 14.26 -0.38 12.82
N ILE A 141 14.40 -1.22 13.85
CA ILE A 141 15.56 -1.25 14.74
C ILE A 141 16.02 -2.69 14.87
N TYR A 142 17.32 -2.90 15.03
CA TYR A 142 17.90 -4.19 15.33
C TYR A 142 18.35 -4.23 16.79
N HIS A 143 17.93 -5.27 17.50
CA HIS A 143 18.34 -5.53 18.88
C HIS A 143 19.25 -6.76 18.91
N LEU A 144 20.45 -6.63 19.48
CA LEU A 144 21.24 -7.79 19.89
C LEU A 144 20.57 -8.41 21.12
N LYS A 145 20.50 -9.74 21.19
CA LYS A 145 20.13 -10.41 22.44
C LYS A 145 21.28 -10.30 23.42
N GLU A 146 21.03 -9.74 24.59
CA GLU A 146 22.03 -9.52 25.65
C GLU A 146 22.52 -10.81 26.35
N GLU A 147 22.10 -12.01 25.92
CA GLU A 147 22.44 -13.26 26.61
C GLU A 147 23.94 -13.65 26.56
N ASP A 148 24.80 -12.91 25.84
CA ASP A 148 26.25 -13.20 25.74
C ASP A 148 27.18 -12.13 26.35
N LEU A 149 26.67 -11.07 27.00
CA LEU A 149 27.51 -10.02 27.63
C LEU A 149 27.75 -10.22 29.15
N GLY A 150 27.65 -11.45 29.66
CA GLY A 150 27.90 -11.69 31.09
C GLY A 150 28.06 -13.14 31.51
N LYS A 151 29.30 -13.67 31.39
CA LYS A 151 30.09 -14.28 32.47
C LYS A 151 31.33 -14.97 31.88
N PHE A 152 32.50 -14.41 32.14
CA PHE A 152 33.77 -15.13 32.06
C PHE A 152 33.65 -16.43 32.89
N GLY A 153 33.59 -17.59 32.23
CA GLY A 153 33.85 -18.86 32.95
C GLY A 153 33.18 -20.13 32.43
N GLU A 154 32.08 -20.09 31.69
CA GLU A 154 31.40 -21.33 31.27
C GLU A 154 31.04 -21.32 29.79
N LYS A 155 31.73 -22.18 29.03
CA LYS A 155 31.37 -22.54 27.64
C LYS A 155 29.98 -23.17 27.64
N LYS A 156 28.94 -22.37 27.43
CA LYS A 156 27.64 -22.85 26.97
C LYS A 156 27.61 -22.89 25.44
N VAL A 157 26.91 -23.92 24.97
CA VAL A 157 26.82 -24.42 23.60
C VAL A 157 26.56 -23.30 22.56
N VAL A 158 27.36 -23.31 21.50
CA VAL A 158 27.24 -22.48 20.30
C VAL A 158 25.81 -22.51 19.75
N GLY A 159 25.06 -21.43 19.98
CA GLY A 159 23.69 -21.28 19.54
C GLY A 159 23.40 -19.89 19.03
N LYS A 160 24.14 -19.43 18.00
CA LYS A 160 23.98 -18.18 17.22
C LYS A 160 23.38 -17.01 18.02
N GLU A 161 24.21 -16.02 18.36
CA GLU A 161 23.77 -14.65 18.66
C GLU A 161 22.72 -14.23 17.61
N ARG A 162 21.44 -14.31 17.95
CA ARG A 162 20.32 -14.00 17.05
C ARG A 162 19.78 -12.66 17.46
N GLY A 163 20.36 -11.59 16.90
CA GLY A 163 19.69 -10.31 16.97
C GLY A 163 18.40 -10.31 16.17
N GLU A 164 17.50 -9.43 16.54
CA GLU A 164 16.11 -9.39 16.08
C GLU A 164 15.81 -8.02 15.48
N ILE A 165 15.15 -7.99 14.32
CA ILE A 165 14.67 -6.74 13.71
C ILE A 165 13.25 -6.51 14.20
N TRP A 166 12.98 -5.31 14.70
CA TRP A 166 11.70 -4.90 15.24
C TRP A 166 11.16 -3.70 14.47
N LEU A 167 9.87 -3.76 14.12
CA LEU A 167 9.09 -2.58 13.74
C LEU A 167 8.57 -1.90 15.01
N THR A 168 9.12 -0.73 15.29
CA THR A 168 8.86 0.02 16.53
C THR A 168 7.92 1.21 16.33
N ASP A 169 7.80 1.70 15.09
CA ASP A 169 6.82 2.73 14.72
C ASP A 169 6.32 2.47 13.31
N PHE A 170 5.04 2.76 13.05
CA PHE A 170 4.40 2.54 11.76
C PHE A 170 3.37 3.63 11.47
N ARG A 171 3.51 4.25 10.30
CA ARG A 171 2.57 5.24 9.78
C ARG A 171 1.97 4.73 8.47
N PRO A 172 0.70 4.28 8.47
CA PRO A 172 0.07 3.81 7.26
C PRO A 172 -0.10 4.95 6.26
N MET A 173 0.05 4.63 4.97
CA MET A 173 -0.20 5.53 3.83
C MET A 173 -1.60 5.32 3.24
N GLN A 174 -2.49 4.72 4.02
CA GLN A 174 -3.87 4.45 3.68
C GLN A 174 -4.77 5.13 4.70
N ILE A 175 -6.00 5.43 4.28
CA ILE A 175 -7.03 5.98 5.15
C ILE A 175 -7.28 4.97 6.28
N GLY A 176 -6.96 5.34 7.52
CA GLY A 176 -6.98 4.42 8.66
C GLY A 176 -8.39 3.98 9.07
N LYS A 177 -9.41 4.81 8.83
CA LYS A 177 -10.82 4.51 9.11
C LYS A 177 -11.71 5.14 8.06
N ILE A 178 -12.62 4.35 7.49
CA ILE A 178 -13.65 4.82 6.57
C ILE A 178 -14.89 5.16 7.38
N ASP A 179 -15.38 6.39 7.26
CA ASP A 179 -16.66 6.83 7.81
C ASP A 179 -17.72 6.74 6.71
N ILE A 180 -18.53 5.68 6.75
CA ILE A 180 -19.53 5.41 5.72
C ILE A 180 -20.61 6.50 5.73
N ASP A 181 -21.02 6.96 6.91
CA ASP A 181 -22.08 7.94 7.06
C ASP A 181 -21.66 9.27 6.43
N TYR A 182 -20.42 9.69 6.66
CA TYR A 182 -19.81 10.84 5.98
C TYR A 182 -19.88 10.75 4.45
N TYR A 183 -19.55 9.58 3.85
CA TYR A 183 -19.63 9.40 2.40
C TYR A 183 -21.08 9.38 1.89
N CYS A 184 -22.02 8.82 2.66
CA CYS A 184 -23.44 8.84 2.34
C CYS A 184 -24.02 10.26 2.35
N GLU A 185 -23.68 11.06 3.36
CA GLU A 185 -24.07 12.48 3.43
C GLU A 185 -23.44 13.29 2.30
N SER A 186 -22.15 13.10 2.06
CA SER A 186 -21.42 13.77 0.97
C SER A 186 -22.03 13.46 -0.40
N ARG A 187 -22.41 12.20 -0.65
CA ARG A 187 -23.10 11.76 -1.87
C ARG A 187 -24.37 12.56 -2.14
N SER A 188 -25.11 12.97 -1.12
CA SER A 188 -26.39 13.67 -1.30
C SER A 188 -26.26 15.03 -2.00
N HIS A 189 -25.06 15.62 -2.02
CA HIS A 189 -24.75 16.90 -2.68
C HIS A 189 -24.55 16.79 -4.21
N PHE A 190 -24.46 15.57 -4.74
CA PHE A 190 -24.16 15.31 -6.16
C PHE A 190 -25.37 14.79 -6.92
N THR A 191 -25.52 15.21 -8.17
CA THR A 191 -26.43 14.51 -9.10
C THR A 191 -25.88 13.12 -9.42
N LEU A 192 -26.71 12.25 -10.04
CA LEU A 192 -26.26 10.92 -10.45
C LEU A 192 -25.09 11.00 -11.45
N ASP A 193 -25.16 11.92 -12.42
CA ASP A 193 -24.11 12.08 -13.43
C ASP A 193 -22.82 12.65 -12.84
N GLU A 194 -22.91 13.65 -11.96
CA GLU A 194 -21.75 14.19 -11.25
C GLU A 194 -21.09 13.10 -10.40
N TRP A 195 -21.88 12.31 -9.68
CA TRP A 195 -21.37 11.21 -8.87
C TRP A 195 -20.68 10.13 -9.70
N ARG A 196 -21.28 9.76 -10.85
CA ARG A 196 -20.70 8.79 -11.78
C ARG A 196 -19.35 9.27 -12.31
N SER A 197 -19.28 10.54 -12.71
CA SER A 197 -18.02 11.16 -13.15
C SER A 197 -16.98 11.22 -12.04
N LEU A 198 -17.39 11.56 -10.82
CA LEU A 198 -16.49 11.58 -9.66
C LEU A 198 -15.92 10.20 -9.37
N LEU A 199 -16.76 9.16 -9.29
CA LEU A 199 -16.29 7.78 -9.07
C LEU A 199 -15.28 7.32 -10.12
N LEU A 200 -15.54 7.61 -11.40
CA LEU A 200 -14.63 7.26 -12.49
C LEU A 200 -13.28 7.98 -12.38
N ASN A 201 -13.30 9.28 -12.07
CA ASN A 201 -12.06 10.03 -11.85
C ASN A 201 -11.31 9.54 -10.61
N SER A 202 -12.02 9.16 -9.54
CA SER A 202 -11.43 8.57 -8.33
C SER A 202 -10.71 7.26 -8.63
N VAL A 203 -11.21 6.44 -9.56
CA VAL A 203 -10.52 5.23 -10.04
C VAL A 203 -9.63 5.49 -11.26
N GLY A 204 -9.24 6.74 -11.54
CA GLY A 204 -8.22 7.07 -12.54
C GLY A 204 -8.69 7.10 -14.00
N TYR A 205 -9.99 7.06 -14.29
CA TYR A 205 -10.53 7.29 -15.64
C TYR A 205 -10.93 8.74 -15.88
N ASN A 206 -10.65 9.25 -17.07
CA ASN A 206 -11.25 10.48 -17.55
C ASN A 206 -12.72 10.20 -17.96
N SER A 207 -13.68 10.64 -17.16
CA SER A 207 -15.12 10.43 -17.43
C SER A 207 -15.55 10.95 -18.81
N ASN A 208 -14.99 12.07 -19.27
CA ASN A 208 -15.40 12.72 -20.52
C ASN A 208 -14.99 11.96 -21.78
N ALA A 209 -14.06 11.00 -21.65
CA ALA A 209 -13.67 10.15 -22.76
C ALA A 209 -14.70 9.05 -23.08
N PHE A 210 -15.75 8.92 -22.27
CA PHE A 210 -16.70 7.80 -22.32
C PHE A 210 -18.15 8.27 -22.33
N SER A 211 -18.99 7.60 -23.11
CA SER A 211 -20.44 7.76 -23.06
C SER A 211 -21.01 7.24 -21.74
N PRO A 212 -22.22 7.66 -21.31
CA PRO A 212 -22.83 7.18 -20.08
C PRO A 212 -22.88 5.65 -19.97
N SER A 213 -23.19 4.93 -21.05
CA SER A 213 -23.21 3.46 -21.04
C SER A 213 -21.81 2.86 -20.83
N GLN A 214 -20.78 3.45 -21.45
CA GLN A 214 -19.39 3.02 -21.25
C GLN A 214 -18.91 3.31 -19.83
N GLN A 215 -19.31 4.44 -19.25
CA GLN A 215 -19.04 4.79 -17.86
C GLN A 215 -19.59 3.75 -16.88
N HIS A 216 -20.81 3.24 -17.09
CA HIS A 216 -21.37 2.16 -16.28
C HIS A 216 -20.58 0.86 -16.41
N LEU A 217 -20.15 0.49 -17.63
CA LEU A 217 -19.33 -0.71 -17.84
C LEU A 217 -17.97 -0.62 -17.14
N LEU A 218 -17.36 0.57 -17.12
CA LEU A 218 -16.12 0.80 -16.39
C LEU A 218 -16.32 0.65 -14.88
N LEU A 219 -17.41 1.20 -14.33
CA LEU A 219 -17.75 1.04 -12.91
C LEU A 219 -18.11 -0.41 -12.55
N ALA A 220 -18.67 -1.19 -13.49
CA ALA A 220 -18.97 -2.59 -13.27
C ALA A 220 -17.72 -3.44 -12.95
N ARG A 221 -16.52 -2.98 -13.33
CA ARG A 221 -15.24 -3.61 -12.92
C ARG A 221 -15.01 -3.59 -11.41
N LEU A 222 -15.70 -2.72 -10.66
CA LEU A 222 -15.61 -2.64 -9.20
C LEU A 222 -16.51 -3.66 -8.50
N LEU A 223 -17.49 -4.27 -9.20
CA LEU A 223 -18.45 -5.21 -8.60
C LEU A 223 -17.80 -6.36 -7.82
N PRO A 224 -16.73 -7.02 -8.32
CA PRO A 224 -16.07 -8.09 -7.57
C PRO A 224 -15.40 -7.62 -6.27
N VAL A 225 -15.12 -6.32 -6.13
CA VAL A 225 -14.47 -5.73 -4.96
C VAL A 225 -15.49 -5.33 -3.90
N VAL A 226 -16.71 -4.96 -4.31
CA VAL A 226 -17.75 -4.47 -3.39
C VAL A 226 -18.75 -5.54 -2.97
N GLN A 227 -18.93 -6.60 -3.78
CA GLN A 227 -19.92 -7.63 -3.51
C GLN A 227 -19.30 -9.03 -3.57
N ASN A 228 -19.48 -9.77 -2.48
CA ASN A 228 -19.03 -11.14 -2.38
C ASN A 228 -19.73 -12.04 -3.41
N ARG A 229 -18.99 -13.03 -3.92
CA ARG A 229 -19.48 -14.07 -4.84
C ARG A 229 -19.96 -13.53 -6.20
N ILE A 230 -19.40 -12.41 -6.67
CA ILE A 230 -19.53 -11.97 -8.05
C ILE A 230 -18.34 -12.48 -8.87
N ASN A 231 -18.64 -13.16 -9.98
CA ASN A 231 -17.66 -13.51 -11.00
C ASN A 231 -17.90 -12.65 -12.24
N LEU A 232 -16.86 -12.00 -12.74
CA LEU A 232 -16.92 -11.15 -13.94
C LEU A 232 -15.92 -11.65 -14.98
N ILE A 233 -16.35 -11.70 -16.25
CA ILE A 233 -15.47 -11.97 -17.38
C ILE A 233 -15.46 -10.73 -18.27
N GLU A 234 -14.28 -10.17 -18.52
CA GLU A 234 -14.10 -9.06 -19.45
C GLU A 234 -13.26 -9.49 -20.65
N LEU A 235 -13.85 -9.43 -21.84
CA LEU A 235 -13.17 -9.67 -23.10
C LEU A 235 -12.89 -8.32 -23.77
N SER A 236 -11.64 -7.87 -23.74
CA SER A 236 -11.25 -6.64 -24.43
C SER A 236 -9.81 -6.74 -25.00
N PRO A 237 -9.47 -5.95 -26.04
CA PRO A 237 -8.14 -5.96 -26.65
C PRO A 237 -6.99 -5.67 -25.66
N LYS A 238 -5.75 -6.04 -26.00
CA LYS A 238 -4.59 -5.70 -25.15
C LYS A 238 -4.47 -4.16 -25.02
N GLY A 239 -4.02 -3.70 -23.85
CA GLY A 239 -3.79 -2.26 -23.60
C GLY A 239 -5.00 -1.45 -23.10
N THR A 240 -6.18 -2.05 -22.90
CA THR A 240 -7.39 -1.33 -22.43
C THR A 240 -7.45 -1.08 -20.92
N GLY A 241 -6.32 -1.17 -20.21
CA GLY A 241 -6.26 -0.89 -18.77
C GLY A 241 -7.01 -1.88 -17.87
N LYS A 242 -7.33 -3.10 -18.33
CA LYS A 242 -8.04 -4.14 -17.54
C LYS A 242 -7.44 -4.38 -16.16
N SER A 243 -6.12 -4.57 -16.13
CA SER A 243 -5.37 -4.83 -14.92
C SER A 243 -5.18 -3.61 -14.04
N TRP A 244 -5.37 -2.40 -14.59
CA TRP A 244 -4.98 -1.15 -13.94
C TRP A 244 -5.79 -0.93 -12.65
N ILE A 245 -7.12 -1.15 -12.67
CA ILE A 245 -7.98 -0.97 -11.49
C ILE A 245 -7.53 -1.91 -10.38
N TYR A 246 -7.35 -3.18 -10.71
CA TYR A 246 -7.04 -4.21 -9.72
C TYR A 246 -5.67 -4.04 -9.07
N ILE A 247 -4.71 -3.37 -9.74
CA ILE A 247 -3.40 -3.08 -9.17
C ILE A 247 -3.43 -1.82 -8.29
N ASN A 248 -4.23 -0.81 -8.66
CA ASN A 248 -4.15 0.53 -8.05
C ASN A 248 -5.27 0.85 -7.06
N LEU A 249 -6.35 0.06 -7.03
CA LEU A 249 -7.49 0.33 -6.15
C LEU A 249 -7.24 -0.07 -4.70
N SER A 250 -6.60 -1.22 -4.47
CA SER A 250 -6.44 -1.77 -3.12
C SER A 250 -5.37 -2.86 -3.03
N ASN A 251 -4.70 -2.96 -1.88
CA ASN A 251 -3.77 -4.06 -1.58
C ASN A 251 -4.46 -5.41 -1.36
N TYR A 252 -5.78 -5.41 -1.12
CA TYR A 252 -6.53 -6.66 -0.95
C TYR A 252 -6.82 -7.38 -2.26
N ILE A 253 -6.52 -6.73 -3.39
CA ILE A 253 -6.72 -7.31 -4.70
C ILE A 253 -5.41 -7.98 -5.14
N ARG A 254 -5.44 -9.30 -5.30
CA ARG A 254 -4.33 -10.04 -5.89
C ARG A 254 -4.56 -10.24 -7.38
N MET A 255 -3.67 -9.68 -8.19
CA MET A 255 -3.66 -9.95 -9.62
C MET A 255 -2.74 -11.13 -9.95
N VAL A 256 -3.31 -12.17 -10.55
CA VAL A 256 -2.57 -13.33 -11.06
C VAL A 256 -2.51 -13.26 -12.58
N SER A 257 -1.29 -13.25 -13.15
CA SER A 257 -1.09 -13.31 -14.60
C SER A 257 -0.81 -14.76 -15.02
N GLY A 258 -1.57 -15.24 -16.03
CA GLY A 258 -1.62 -16.65 -16.45
C GLY A 258 -0.32 -17.28 -16.96
N GLY A 259 0.79 -16.54 -17.03
CA GLY A 259 2.11 -17.07 -17.38
C GLY A 259 3.06 -17.30 -16.21
N LYS A 260 2.73 -16.84 -14.99
CA LYS A 260 3.65 -16.87 -13.83
C LYS A 260 3.24 -17.83 -12.72
N VAL A 261 2.04 -18.38 -12.78
CA VAL A 261 1.46 -19.17 -11.71
C VAL A 261 1.04 -20.52 -12.27
N THR A 262 1.62 -21.59 -11.74
CA THR A 262 1.21 -22.95 -12.09
C THR A 262 -0.15 -23.25 -11.45
N PRO A 263 -0.96 -24.16 -12.02
CA PRO A 263 -2.22 -24.59 -11.41
C PRO A 263 -2.05 -25.00 -9.94
N ALA A 264 -0.92 -25.62 -9.59
CA ALA A 264 -0.61 -26.00 -8.20
C ALA A 264 -0.61 -24.81 -7.23
N VAL A 265 0.00 -23.68 -7.61
CA VAL A 265 0.08 -22.47 -6.76
C VAL A 265 -1.29 -21.80 -6.56
N LEU A 266 -2.25 -22.02 -7.48
CA LEU A 266 -3.63 -21.52 -7.32
C LEU A 266 -4.42 -22.27 -6.25
N PHE A 267 -4.08 -23.52 -5.95
CA PHE A 267 -4.75 -24.31 -4.90
C PHE A 267 -3.96 -24.31 -3.60
N TYR A 268 -2.65 -24.50 -3.70
CA TYR A 268 -1.75 -24.60 -2.57
C TYR A 268 -0.31 -24.32 -2.99
N ASN A 269 0.26 -23.23 -2.48
CA ASN A 269 1.67 -22.92 -2.74
C ASN A 269 2.55 -23.71 -1.75
N ASN A 270 3.33 -24.67 -2.24
CA ASN A 270 4.22 -25.50 -1.41
C ASN A 270 5.35 -24.72 -0.72
N GLU A 271 5.81 -23.60 -1.30
CA GLU A 271 6.89 -22.79 -0.73
C GLU A 271 6.38 -21.90 0.40
N THR A 272 5.20 -21.31 0.24
CA THR A 272 4.61 -20.42 1.27
C THR A 272 3.66 -21.16 2.23
N ARG A 273 3.28 -22.41 1.92
CA ARG A 273 2.22 -23.19 2.60
C ARG A 273 0.89 -22.46 2.73
N ILE A 274 0.64 -21.48 1.87
CA ILE A 274 -0.60 -20.71 1.82
C ILE A 274 -1.48 -21.29 0.73
N SER A 275 -2.72 -21.63 1.09
CA SER A 275 -3.77 -21.90 0.12
C SER A 275 -4.30 -20.57 -0.43
N CYS A 276 -4.16 -20.35 -1.74
CA CYS A 276 -4.96 -19.34 -2.43
C CYS A 276 -6.39 -19.86 -2.50
N ARG A 277 -7.22 -19.53 -1.52
CA ARG A 277 -8.66 -19.72 -1.66
C ARG A 277 -9.18 -18.64 -2.60
N LEU A 278 -9.55 -19.03 -3.82
CA LEU A 278 -10.40 -18.23 -4.71
C LEU A 278 -11.80 -18.08 -4.10
#